data_AF-A0A7J0H1H4-F1
#
_entry.id   AF-A0A7J0H1H4-F1
#
_cell.length_a   1.000
_cell.length_b   1.000
_cell.length_c   1.000
_cell.angle_alpha   90.00
_cell.angle_beta   90.00
_cell.angle_gamma   90.00
#
_symmetry.space_group_name_H-M   'P 1'
#
loop_
_entity.id
_entity.type
_entity.pdbx_description
1 polymer ?
#
loop_
_entity_poly.entity_id
_entity_poly.type
_entity_poly.pdbx_seq_one_letter_code
_entity_poly.pdbx_strand_id
1 'polypeptide(L)'
;MECVRGLVSSFLSSRREKHERYTSFVENRSKLQEEFNASWNGRYSTHIRNFSAEELNRATNNFDWQNYVYQDAYYILYRGSFGKHPILVKKYRWEIGSFSDRVLACAVRDIAITSQMSGHKNMMKLIGCCLEFKNPALVYDDVGSLQIFSYSLSKREGEIVQNGSLSWTERLSIANDIASAVVYLHTAFSTTHPP
;
A
#
# COMPACT_ATOMS: atom_id res chain seq x y z
N MET A 1 38.80 -15.66 -17.19
CA MET A 1 38.44 -14.23 -17.37
C MET A 1 36.92 -13.98 -17.34
N GLU A 2 36.06 -14.93 -17.71
CA GLU A 2 34.60 -14.76 -17.70
C GLU A 2 33.99 -14.61 -16.29
N CYS A 3 34.51 -15.35 -15.30
CA CYS A 3 34.06 -15.26 -13.91
C CYS A 3 34.25 -13.84 -13.30
N VAL A 4 35.38 -13.20 -13.59
CA VAL A 4 35.66 -11.82 -13.11
C VAL A 4 34.78 -10.79 -13.82
N ARG A 5 34.52 -10.96 -15.12
CA ARG A 5 33.59 -10.09 -15.88
C ARG A 5 32.15 -10.22 -15.36
N GLY A 6 31.71 -11.42 -14.99
CA GLY A 6 30.40 -11.67 -14.37
C GLY A 6 30.25 -10.98 -13.01
N LEU A 7 31.29 -11.04 -12.15
CA LEU A 7 31.30 -10.39 -10.84
C LEU A 7 31.30 -8.86 -10.93
N VAL A 8 32.02 -8.28 -11.88
CA VAL A 8 32.01 -6.82 -12.11
C VAL A 8 30.63 -6.36 -12.62
N SER A 9 30.02 -7.12 -13.54
CA SER A 9 28.67 -6.82 -14.06
C SER A 9 27.60 -6.85 -12.96
N SER A 10 27.61 -7.89 -12.11
CA SER A 10 26.66 -8.00 -10.99
C SER A 10 26.87 -6.93 -9.91
N PHE A 11 28.12 -6.54 -9.67
CA PHE A 11 28.44 -5.45 -8.75
C PHE A 11 27.95 -4.09 -9.27
N LEU A 12 28.13 -3.81 -10.56
CA LEU A 12 27.66 -2.57 -11.19
C LEU A 12 26.14 -2.50 -11.24
N SER A 13 25.44 -3.61 -11.54
CA SER A 13 23.97 -3.65 -11.53
C SER A 13 23.41 -3.43 -10.11
N SER A 14 24.00 -4.04 -9.09
CA SER A 14 23.60 -3.85 -7.69
C SER A 14 23.82 -2.40 -7.22
N ARG A 15 24.93 -1.76 -7.61
CA ARG A 15 25.17 -0.34 -7.32
C ARG A 15 24.14 0.56 -7.99
N ARG A 16 23.82 0.29 -9.25
CA ARG A 16 22.81 1.06 -9.99
C ARG A 16 21.44 0.94 -9.35
N GLU A 17 21.01 -0.27 -9.00
CA GLU A 17 19.71 -0.49 -8.34
C GLU A 17 19.62 0.24 -6.99
N LYS A 18 20.67 0.17 -6.16
CA LYS A 18 20.71 0.92 -4.89
C LYS A 18 20.63 2.42 -5.10
N HIS A 19 21.31 2.94 -6.12
CA HIS A 19 21.25 4.35 -6.47
C HIS A 19 19.85 4.76 -6.94
N GLU A 20 19.22 3.98 -7.81
CA GLU A 20 17.86 4.23 -8.29
C GLU A 20 16.83 4.21 -7.15
N ARG A 21 16.94 3.26 -6.21
CA ARG A 21 16.10 3.19 -5.00
C ARG A 21 16.29 4.41 -4.11
N TYR A 22 17.53 4.86 -3.91
CA TYR A 22 17.83 6.06 -3.13
C TYR A 22 17.24 7.32 -3.78
N THR A 23 17.40 7.47 -5.09
CA THR A 23 16.82 8.58 -5.85
C THR A 23 15.30 8.60 -5.71
N SER A 24 14.63 7.45 -5.91
CA SER A 24 13.18 7.35 -5.72
C SER A 24 12.76 7.64 -4.29
N PHE A 25 13.51 7.19 -3.28
CA PHE A 25 13.23 7.52 -1.89
C PHE A 25 13.24 9.03 -1.64
N VAL A 26 14.26 9.75 -2.13
CA VAL A 26 14.38 11.21 -1.96
C VAL A 26 13.23 11.93 -2.67
N GLU A 27 12.96 11.60 -3.93
CA GLU A 27 11.89 12.21 -4.73
C GLU A 27 10.51 11.98 -4.09
N ASN A 28 10.19 10.74 -3.76
CA ASN A 28 8.90 10.38 -3.16
C ASN A 28 8.72 11.01 -1.78
N ARG A 29 9.79 11.09 -0.99
CA ARG A 29 9.76 11.77 0.31
C ARG A 29 9.49 13.26 0.17
N SER A 30 10.08 13.94 -0.83
CA SER A 30 9.79 15.36 -1.10
C SER A 30 8.32 15.55 -1.45
N LYS A 31 7.79 14.74 -2.39
CA LYS A 31 6.37 14.83 -2.79
C LYS A 31 5.42 14.54 -1.64
N LEU A 32 5.74 13.55 -0.80
CA LEU A 32 4.95 13.25 0.38
C LEU A 32 4.98 14.40 1.40
N GLN A 33 6.14 15.00 1.61
CA GLN A 33 6.27 16.19 2.45
C GLN A 33 5.41 17.34 1.92
N GLU A 34 5.45 17.60 0.61
CA GLU A 34 4.64 18.62 -0.07
C GLU A 34 3.13 18.36 0.12
N GLU A 35 2.66 17.12 -0.05
CA GLU A 35 1.24 16.77 0.14
C GLU A 35 0.79 16.99 1.60
N PHE A 36 1.60 16.59 2.59
CA PHE A 36 1.31 16.86 4.00
C PHE A 36 1.37 18.36 4.34
N ASN A 37 2.28 19.11 3.73
CA ASN A 37 2.32 20.55 3.89
C ASN A 37 1.05 21.19 3.34
N ALA A 38 0.64 20.79 2.12
CA ALA A 38 -0.52 21.35 1.44
C ALA A 38 -1.87 20.99 2.08
N SER A 39 -2.00 19.79 2.65
CA SER A 39 -3.29 19.32 3.18
C SER A 39 -3.37 19.31 4.71
N TRP A 40 -2.23 19.40 5.42
CA TRP A 40 -2.16 19.28 6.88
C TRP A 40 -1.23 20.30 7.53
N ASN A 41 -0.77 21.35 6.83
CA ASN A 41 0.20 22.32 7.34
C ASN A 41 1.45 21.65 7.95
N GLY A 42 1.88 20.52 7.36
CA GLY A 42 3.05 19.76 7.78
C GLY A 42 2.83 18.90 9.02
N ARG A 43 1.59 18.71 9.48
CA ARG A 43 1.29 17.80 10.60
C ARG A 43 1.32 16.36 10.12
N TYR A 44 2.35 15.62 10.53
CA TYR A 44 2.49 14.19 10.29
C TYR A 44 1.71 13.39 11.32
N SER A 45 1.04 12.33 10.87
CA SER A 45 0.75 11.20 11.76
C SER A 45 2.07 10.49 12.06
N THR A 46 2.55 10.59 13.30
CA THR A 46 3.92 10.21 13.72
C THR A 46 4.18 8.69 13.76
N HIS A 47 3.27 7.85 13.25
CA HIS A 47 3.25 6.42 13.58
C HIS A 47 3.45 5.45 12.40
N ILE A 48 3.72 5.93 11.17
CA ILE A 48 3.92 5.02 10.02
C ILE A 48 5.40 4.69 9.80
N ARG A 49 5.72 3.40 9.68
CA ARG A 49 7.09 2.90 9.44
C ARG A 49 7.53 3.13 8.00
N ASN A 50 8.80 3.48 7.80
CA ASN A 50 9.45 3.38 6.50
C ASN A 50 9.98 1.96 6.31
N PHE A 51 9.39 1.22 5.37
CA PHE A 51 9.88 -0.06 4.89
C PHE A 51 10.83 0.15 3.72
N SER A 52 11.86 -0.68 3.64
CA SER A 52 12.74 -0.77 2.47
C SER A 52 12.09 -1.62 1.37
N ALA A 53 12.53 -1.42 0.12
CA ALA A 53 12.12 -2.28 -0.99
C ALA A 53 12.54 -3.73 -0.77
N GLU A 54 13.68 -3.97 -0.10
CA GLU A 54 14.16 -5.30 0.22
C GLU A 54 13.26 -6.03 1.22
N GLU A 55 12.81 -5.34 2.28
CA GLU A 55 11.87 -5.90 3.25
C GLU A 55 10.55 -6.31 2.57
N LEU A 56 10.01 -5.47 1.68
CA LEU A 56 8.75 -5.78 0.99
C LEU A 56 8.92 -6.85 -0.09
N ASN A 57 10.05 -6.87 -0.80
CA ASN A 57 10.39 -7.97 -1.69
C ASN A 57 10.43 -9.29 -0.90
N ARG A 58 11.09 -9.33 0.26
CA ARG A 58 11.16 -10.54 1.08
C ARG A 58 9.79 -10.94 1.62
N ALA A 59 9.02 -9.97 2.13
CA ALA A 59 7.72 -10.23 2.76
C ALA A 59 6.68 -10.77 1.76
N THR A 60 6.79 -10.42 0.47
CA THR A 60 5.82 -10.78 -0.58
C THR A 60 6.34 -11.84 -1.56
N ASN A 61 7.49 -12.46 -1.29
CA ASN A 61 8.20 -13.34 -2.21
C ASN A 61 8.42 -12.69 -3.60
N ASN A 62 8.95 -11.47 -3.60
CA ASN A 62 9.15 -10.63 -4.79
C ASN A 62 7.85 -10.32 -5.54
N PHE A 63 6.77 -10.04 -4.81
CA PHE A 63 5.45 -9.76 -5.37
C PHE A 63 4.93 -10.90 -6.26
N ASP A 64 5.11 -12.13 -5.78
CA ASP A 64 4.66 -13.35 -6.46
C ASP A 64 3.13 -13.33 -6.67
N TRP A 65 2.67 -13.82 -7.83
CA TRP A 65 1.25 -13.97 -8.14
C TRP A 65 0.53 -14.97 -7.24
N GLN A 66 1.25 -15.89 -6.58
CA GLN A 66 0.69 -16.75 -5.53
C GLN A 66 0.25 -15.93 -4.30
N ASN A 67 0.85 -14.77 -4.07
CA ASN A 67 0.49 -13.85 -3.00
C ASN A 67 -0.52 -12.78 -3.44
N TYR A 68 -1.04 -12.87 -4.66
CA TYR A 68 -2.05 -11.95 -5.17
C TYR A 68 -3.34 -11.97 -4.34
N VAL A 69 -3.89 -10.80 -4.06
CA VAL A 69 -5.20 -10.62 -3.41
C VAL A 69 -6.19 -9.97 -4.36
N TYR A 70 -5.82 -8.81 -4.92
CA TYR A 70 -6.71 -7.96 -5.70
C TYR A 70 -5.93 -7.06 -6.65
N GLN A 71 -6.55 -6.66 -7.75
CA GLN A 71 -6.00 -5.72 -8.72
C GLN A 71 -7.02 -4.61 -9.00
N ASP A 72 -6.51 -3.38 -8.94
CA ASP A 72 -7.14 -2.18 -9.45
C ASP A 72 -6.40 -1.71 -10.71
N ALA A 73 -6.94 -0.68 -11.38
CA ALA A 73 -6.27 -0.03 -12.51
C ALA A 73 -4.87 0.51 -12.13
N TYR A 74 -4.68 1.00 -10.90
CA TYR A 74 -3.44 1.68 -10.51
C TYR A 74 -2.52 0.86 -9.61
N TYR A 75 -3.02 -0.19 -8.97
CA TYR A 75 -2.25 -0.96 -7.98
C TYR A 75 -2.64 -2.43 -7.96
N ILE A 76 -1.78 -3.24 -7.35
CA ILE A 76 -2.04 -4.63 -7.00
C ILE A 76 -1.85 -4.77 -5.49
N LEU A 77 -2.76 -5.49 -4.85
CA LEU A 77 -2.69 -5.84 -3.45
C LEU A 77 -2.11 -7.25 -3.31
N TYR A 78 -1.04 -7.37 -2.53
CA TYR A 78 -0.37 -8.63 -2.25
C TYR A 78 -0.45 -8.96 -0.76
N ARG A 79 -0.58 -10.24 -0.45
CA ARG A 79 -0.33 -10.78 0.88
C ARG A 79 1.18 -10.85 1.12
N GLY A 80 1.59 -10.62 2.36
CA GLY A 80 2.95 -10.89 2.78
C GLY A 80 3.03 -11.20 4.27
N SER A 81 4.25 -11.42 4.75
CA SER A 81 4.53 -11.55 6.17
C SER A 81 5.80 -10.80 6.52
N PHE A 82 5.72 -9.93 7.53
CA PHE A 82 6.87 -9.25 8.10
C PHE A 82 7.28 -9.99 9.39
N GLY A 83 8.27 -10.88 9.28
CA GLY A 83 8.57 -11.84 10.33
C GLY A 83 7.45 -12.86 10.48
N LYS A 84 6.74 -12.84 11.61
CA LYS A 84 5.55 -13.67 11.86
C LYS A 84 4.24 -12.89 11.75
N HIS A 85 4.30 -11.60 11.42
CA HIS A 85 3.15 -10.72 11.38
C HIS A 85 2.60 -10.64 9.94
N PRO A 86 1.36 -11.10 9.67
CA PRO A 86 0.72 -10.99 8.37
C PRO A 86 0.53 -9.53 7.98
N ILE A 87 0.80 -9.20 6.72
CA ILE A 87 0.64 -7.85 6.17
C ILE A 87 -0.01 -7.89 4.80
N LEU A 88 -0.62 -6.77 4.43
CA LEU A 88 -1.07 -6.48 3.08
C LEU A 88 -0.21 -5.38 2.46
N VAL A 89 0.31 -5.62 1.27
CA VAL A 89 1.15 -4.67 0.54
C VAL A 89 0.41 -4.19 -0.70
N LYS A 90 -0.01 -2.93 -0.68
CA LYS A 90 -0.60 -2.25 -1.84
C LYS A 90 0.53 -1.66 -2.68
N LYS A 91 0.83 -2.30 -3.81
CA LYS A 91 1.89 -1.88 -4.72
C LYS A 91 1.32 -1.17 -5.93
N TYR A 92 1.61 0.12 -6.03
CA TYR A 92 1.25 0.91 -7.21
C TYR A 92 2.09 0.49 -8.42
N ARG A 93 1.44 0.44 -9.58
CA ARG A 93 2.06 0.03 -10.85
C ARG A 93 3.02 1.12 -11.31
N TRP A 94 4.11 0.70 -11.94
CA TRP A 94 4.94 1.60 -12.72
C TRP A 94 4.33 1.70 -14.12
N GLU A 95 4.09 2.93 -14.58
CA GLU A 95 3.57 3.22 -15.91
C GLU A 95 4.58 4.14 -16.63
N ILE A 96 4.62 4.08 -17.97
CA ILE A 96 5.47 4.96 -18.78
C ILE A 96 4.61 6.07 -19.38
N GLY A 97 5.14 7.30 -19.44
CA GLY A 97 4.46 8.45 -20.06
C GLY A 97 3.62 9.26 -19.06
N SER A 98 2.66 10.04 -19.58
CA SER A 98 1.89 11.03 -18.80
C SER A 98 1.03 10.44 -17.67
N PHE A 99 0.80 9.13 -17.67
CA PHE A 99 0.12 8.42 -16.59
C PHE A 99 1.01 8.17 -15.38
N SER A 100 2.34 8.15 -15.53
CA SER A 100 3.29 7.91 -14.44
C SER A 100 3.11 8.90 -13.30
N ASP A 101 3.04 10.19 -13.60
CA ASP A 101 2.92 11.25 -12.60
C ASP A 101 1.58 11.18 -11.85
N ARG A 102 0.51 10.77 -12.54
CA ARG A 102 -0.81 10.60 -11.91
C ARG A 102 -0.79 9.44 -10.92
N VAL A 103 -0.22 8.29 -11.30
CA VAL A 103 -0.14 7.12 -10.42
C VAL A 103 0.72 7.43 -9.19
N LEU A 104 1.83 8.15 -9.38
CA LEU A 104 2.67 8.63 -8.29
C LEU A 104 1.91 9.56 -7.34
N ALA A 105 1.20 10.56 -7.88
CA ALA A 105 0.39 11.48 -7.08
C ALA A 105 -0.71 10.73 -6.31
N CYS A 106 -1.36 9.74 -6.92
CA CYS A 106 -2.33 8.88 -6.24
C CYS A 106 -1.69 8.09 -5.09
N ALA A 107 -0.50 7.51 -5.29
CA ALA A 107 0.21 6.77 -4.24
C ALA A 107 0.61 7.66 -3.06
N VAL A 108 1.12 8.86 -3.35
CA VAL A 108 1.51 9.85 -2.33
C VAL A 108 0.29 10.32 -1.53
N ARG A 109 -0.80 10.69 -2.23
CA ARG A 109 -2.05 11.11 -1.59
C ARG A 109 -2.68 10.01 -0.75
N ASP A 110 -2.63 8.78 -1.21
CA ASP A 110 -3.15 7.62 -0.46
C ASP A 110 -2.38 7.44 0.86
N ILE A 111 -1.04 7.54 0.85
CA ILE A 111 -0.24 7.51 2.08
C ILE A 111 -0.67 8.65 3.01
N ALA A 112 -0.77 9.87 2.49
CA ALA A 112 -1.12 11.04 3.30
C ALA A 112 -2.48 10.88 3.98
N ILE A 113 -3.54 10.62 3.20
CA ILE A 113 -4.90 10.45 3.73
C ILE A 113 -4.97 9.26 4.68
N THR A 114 -4.51 8.09 4.25
CA THR A 114 -4.65 6.85 5.03
C THR A 114 -3.87 6.95 6.35
N SER A 115 -2.70 7.60 6.36
CA SER A 115 -1.94 7.79 7.60
C SER A 115 -2.71 8.61 8.65
N GLN A 116 -3.44 9.64 8.22
CA GLN A 116 -4.25 10.50 9.08
C GLN A 116 -5.54 9.80 9.53
N MET A 117 -6.05 8.87 8.71
CA MET A 117 -7.25 8.08 9.01
C MET A 117 -7.00 6.83 9.84
N SER A 118 -5.75 6.39 9.97
CA SER A 118 -5.37 5.10 10.56
C SER A 118 -5.85 4.86 12.00
N GLY A 119 -6.24 5.90 12.73
CA GLY A 119 -6.81 5.81 14.07
C GLY A 119 -8.31 5.50 14.13
N HIS A 120 -9.03 5.57 13.00
CA HIS A 120 -10.46 5.27 12.98
C HIS A 120 -10.71 3.75 12.97
N LYS A 121 -11.55 3.26 13.90
CA LYS A 121 -11.79 1.82 14.11
C LYS A 121 -12.29 1.04 12.89
N ASN A 122 -12.96 1.72 11.96
CA ASN A 122 -13.52 1.11 10.74
C ASN A 122 -12.65 1.35 9.50
N MET A 123 -11.39 1.76 9.68
CA MET A 123 -10.41 1.92 8.62
C MET A 123 -9.31 0.87 8.74
N MET A 124 -8.78 0.46 7.59
CA MET A 124 -7.59 -0.39 7.59
C MET A 124 -6.41 0.34 8.22
N LYS A 125 -5.71 -0.34 9.13
CA LYS A 125 -4.57 0.23 9.83
C LYS A 125 -3.34 0.22 8.94
N LEU A 126 -2.93 1.40 8.47
CA LEU A 126 -1.65 1.60 7.81
C LEU A 126 -0.52 1.51 8.84
N ILE A 127 0.36 0.52 8.69
CA ILE A 127 1.51 0.33 9.58
C ILE A 127 2.79 0.92 8.99
N GLY A 128 2.82 1.19 7.69
CA GLY A 128 3.93 1.86 7.04
C GLY A 128 3.79 2.01 5.54
N CYS A 129 4.86 2.52 4.92
CA CYS A 129 4.99 2.64 3.48
C CYS A 129 6.44 2.39 3.05
N CYS A 130 6.65 2.13 1.76
CA CYS A 130 7.97 2.07 1.15
C CYS A 130 8.07 3.12 0.06
N LEU A 131 9.06 4.01 0.18
CA LEU A 131 9.32 5.11 -0.75
C LEU A 131 10.43 4.79 -1.76
N GLU A 132 11.10 3.64 -1.63
CA GLU A 132 12.24 3.25 -2.48
C GLU A 132 11.83 2.73 -3.87
N PHE A 133 10.54 2.46 -4.09
CA PHE A 133 10.02 2.11 -5.41
C PHE A 133 9.73 3.36 -6.24
N LYS A 134 9.64 3.22 -7.58
CA LYS A 134 9.27 4.34 -8.46
C LYS A 134 7.95 4.99 -8.04
N ASN A 135 6.93 4.17 -7.77
CA ASN A 135 5.71 4.60 -7.10
C ASN A 135 5.67 3.97 -5.71
N PRO A 136 5.38 4.74 -4.64
CA PRO A 136 5.33 4.22 -3.28
C PRO A 136 4.42 3.01 -3.10
N ALA A 137 4.76 2.15 -2.13
CA ALA A 137 3.91 1.04 -1.70
C ALA A 137 3.40 1.29 -0.28
N LEU A 138 2.16 0.89 0.01
CA LEU A 138 1.56 0.98 1.34
C LEU A 138 1.54 -0.39 2.00
N VAL A 139 1.70 -0.41 3.33
CA VAL A 139 1.73 -1.62 4.14
C VAL A 139 0.67 -1.53 5.22
N TYR A 140 -0.28 -2.44 5.18
CA TYR A 140 -1.37 -2.52 6.13
C TYR A 140 -1.22 -3.73 7.04
N ASP A 141 -1.73 -3.58 8.27
CA ASP A 141 -1.94 -4.68 9.19
C ASP A 141 -3.01 -5.63 8.63
N ASP A 142 -2.71 -6.92 8.50
CA ASP A 142 -3.64 -7.92 7.96
C ASP A 142 -4.37 -8.68 9.08
N VAL A 143 -5.04 -7.93 9.97
CA VAL A 143 -5.89 -8.53 11.01
C VAL A 143 -7.30 -8.77 10.45
N GLY A 144 -7.50 -9.90 9.79
CA GLY A 144 -8.84 -10.35 9.37
C GLY A 144 -9.48 -9.61 8.19
N SER A 145 -8.84 -8.55 7.66
CA SER A 145 -9.28 -7.78 6.49
C SER A 145 -9.53 -8.63 5.24
N LEU A 146 -8.81 -9.75 5.09
CA LEU A 146 -8.93 -10.63 3.94
C LEU A 146 -10.20 -11.48 3.91
N GLN A 147 -10.87 -11.67 5.04
CA GLN A 147 -12.18 -12.35 5.03
C GLN A 147 -13.20 -11.51 4.26
N ILE A 148 -13.24 -10.19 4.45
CA ILE A 148 -14.17 -9.30 3.73
C ILE A 148 -13.88 -9.28 2.22
N PHE A 149 -12.59 -9.21 1.83
CA PHE A 149 -12.20 -9.32 0.43
C PHE A 149 -12.58 -10.68 -0.16
N SER A 150 -12.46 -11.77 0.60
CA SER A 150 -12.80 -13.11 0.12
C SER A 150 -14.29 -13.31 -0.19
N TYR A 151 -15.20 -12.60 0.50
CA TYR A 151 -16.64 -12.63 0.22
C TYR A 151 -17.04 -11.81 -1.02
N SER A 152 -16.26 -10.79 -1.38
CA SER A 152 -16.53 -9.90 -2.51
C SER A 152 -15.80 -10.32 -3.80
N LEU A 153 -14.64 -10.96 -3.67
CA LEU A 153 -13.72 -11.27 -4.78
C LEU A 153 -13.74 -12.73 -5.23
N SER A 154 -14.66 -13.57 -4.74
CA SER A 154 -14.81 -14.96 -5.16
C SER A 154 -15.41 -15.05 -6.58
N LYS A 155 -14.63 -14.64 -7.58
CA LYS A 155 -14.77 -15.03 -8.99
C LYS A 155 -13.37 -15.24 -9.59
N ARG A 156 -12.65 -16.24 -9.09
CA ARG A 156 -11.82 -17.04 -10.00
C ARG A 156 -12.77 -18.06 -10.63
N GLU A 157 -12.95 -18.01 -11.94
CA GLU A 157 -13.65 -19.06 -12.67
C GLU A 157 -12.96 -20.40 -12.36
N GLY A 158 -13.66 -21.30 -11.65
CA GLY A 158 -13.20 -22.67 -11.39
C GLY A 158 -12.98 -23.06 -9.93
N GLU A 159 -12.89 -22.12 -8.99
CA GLU A 159 -12.80 -22.45 -7.55
C GLU A 159 -14.12 -22.18 -6.83
N ILE A 160 -14.87 -23.24 -6.55
CA ILE A 160 -15.98 -23.21 -5.60
C ILE A 160 -15.37 -23.15 -4.20
N VAL A 161 -15.02 -21.96 -3.74
CA VAL A 161 -14.77 -21.76 -2.32
C VAL A 161 -16.13 -21.76 -1.63
N GLN A 162 -16.38 -22.76 -0.79
CA GLN A 162 -17.58 -22.87 0.06
C GLN A 162 -17.57 -21.80 1.18
N ASN A 163 -17.44 -20.53 0.84
CA ASN A 163 -17.67 -19.46 1.80
C ASN A 163 -19.17 -19.16 1.78
N GLY A 164 -19.84 -19.53 2.88
CA GLY A 164 -21.26 -19.25 3.06
C GLY A 164 -21.57 -17.77 2.79
N SER A 165 -22.71 -17.50 2.16
CA SER A 165 -23.19 -16.13 1.99
C SER A 165 -23.24 -15.43 3.35
N LEU A 166 -22.71 -14.20 3.42
CA LEU A 166 -22.88 -13.34 4.59
C LEU A 166 -24.36 -13.28 4.97
N SER A 167 -24.65 -13.54 6.24
CA SER A 167 -25.99 -13.37 6.82
C SER A 167 -26.44 -11.91 6.71
N TRP A 168 -27.75 -11.68 6.81
CA TRP A 168 -28.31 -10.33 6.78
C TRP A 168 -27.73 -9.45 7.89
N THR A 169 -27.55 -10.00 9.09
CA THR A 169 -26.95 -9.30 10.24
C THR A 169 -25.50 -8.88 9.96
N GLU A 170 -24.67 -9.75 9.35
CA GLU A 170 -23.30 -9.40 8.97
C GLU A 170 -23.27 -8.29 7.91
N ARG A 171 -24.14 -8.35 6.91
CA ARG A 171 -24.26 -7.31 5.87
C ARG A 171 -24.65 -5.96 6.45
N LEU A 172 -25.60 -5.93 7.39
CA LEU A 172 -26.00 -4.71 8.09
C LEU A 172 -24.85 -4.14 8.94
N SER A 173 -24.08 -5.00 9.62
CA SER A 173 -22.89 -4.57 10.36
C SER A 173 -21.86 -3.91 9.44
N ILE A 174 -21.53 -4.56 8.32
CA ILE A 174 -20.59 -4.03 7.32
C ILE A 174 -21.09 -2.68 6.77
N ALA A 175 -22.37 -2.58 6.41
CA ALA A 175 -22.95 -1.34 5.90
C ALA A 175 -22.86 -0.21 6.92
N ASN A 176 -23.13 -0.50 8.20
CA ASN A 176 -23.00 0.46 9.29
C ASN A 176 -21.54 0.89 9.51
N ASP A 177 -20.59 -0.04 9.42
CA ASP A 177 -19.17 0.26 9.57
C ASP A 177 -18.65 1.16 8.45
N ILE A 178 -19.06 0.88 7.20
CA ILE A 178 -18.78 1.73 6.04
C ILE A 178 -19.41 3.12 6.23
N ALA A 179 -20.69 3.18 6.61
CA ALA A 179 -21.37 4.46 6.83
C ALA A 179 -20.66 5.30 7.91
N SER A 180 -20.23 4.68 9.01
CA SER A 180 -19.48 5.35 10.05
C SER A 180 -18.13 5.88 9.55
N ALA A 181 -17.40 5.12 8.72
CA ALA A 181 -16.14 5.59 8.14
C ALA A 181 -16.34 6.77 7.16
N VAL A 182 -17.40 6.70 6.34
CA VAL A 182 -17.76 7.78 5.39
C VAL A 182 -18.19 9.05 6.15
N VAL A 183 -19.00 8.92 7.20
CA VAL A 183 -19.38 10.07 8.03
C VAL A 183 -18.14 10.70 8.68
N TYR A 184 -17.21 9.90 9.20
CA TYR A 184 -15.95 10.40 9.75
C TYR A 184 -15.13 11.19 8.72
N LEU A 185 -15.01 10.68 7.49
CA LEU A 185 -14.36 11.35 6.37
C LEU A 185 -14.96 12.73 6.08
N HIS A 186 -16.29 12.82 6.02
CA HIS A 186 -16.95 14.07 5.65
C HIS A 186 -17.04 15.09 6.78
N THR A 187 -16.98 14.66 8.04
CA THR A 187 -17.22 15.53 9.21
C THR A 187 -15.92 15.84 9.96
N ALA A 188 -15.48 14.91 10.80
CA ALA A 188 -14.34 15.08 11.70
C ALA A 188 -13.05 15.29 10.93
N PHE A 189 -12.79 14.49 9.89
CA PHE A 189 -11.54 14.53 9.13
C PHE A 189 -11.33 15.86 8.39
N SER A 190 -12.38 16.39 7.77
CA SER A 190 -12.36 17.70 7.09
C SER A 190 -12.22 18.89 8.04
N THR A 191 -12.71 18.76 9.28
CA THR A 191 -12.76 19.86 10.25
C THR A 191 -11.49 19.95 11.10
N THR A 192 -10.84 18.82 11.39
CA THR A 192 -9.60 18.79 12.18
C THR A 192 -8.38 19.26 11.37
N HIS A 193 -8.52 19.37 10.05
CA HIS A 193 -7.44 19.67 9.11
C HIS A 193 -7.93 20.65 8.03
N PRO A 194 -7.98 21.96 8.34
CA PRO A 194 -8.34 22.96 7.35
C PRO A 194 -7.30 23.01 6.22
N PRO A 195 -7.72 23.34 4.99
CA PRO A 195 -6.84 23.47 3.82
C PRO A 195 -5.77 24.55 3.98
#